data_AF-A0A0Q9YNQ2-F1
#
_entry.id   AF-A0A0Q9YNQ2-F1
#
_cell.length_a   1.000
_cell.length_b   1.000
_cell.length_c   1.000
_cell.angle_alpha   90.00
_cell.angle_beta   90.00
_cell.angle_gamma   90.00
#
_symmetry.space_group_name_H-M   'P 1'
#
loop_
_entity.id
_entity.type
_entity.pdbx_description
1 polymer ?
#
loop_
_entity_poly.entity_id
_entity_poly.type
_entity_poly.pdbx_seq_one_letter_code
_entity_poly.pdbx_strand_id
1 'polypeptide(L)'
;MIAIIYRFKLKSHQEALYQQYWHKIATYFVEKCGAIGSCLHKGTDGLWVAYSRWPNKATRDAAWPGDNAPNEILPEDIREAIQKMQAIKEENKDLESYDEICLEVVDDLLLGKIELT
;
A
#
# COMPACT_ATOMS: atom_id res chain seq x y z
N MET A 1 8.57 4.13 14.19
CA MET A 1 8.33 3.82 12.77
C MET A 1 7.29 2.71 12.70
N ILE A 2 6.46 2.71 11.66
CA ILE A 2 5.44 1.66 11.46
C ILE A 2 5.58 1.01 10.08
N ALA A 3 5.03 -0.20 9.96
CA ALA A 3 4.75 -0.85 8.68
C ALA A 3 3.26 -1.21 8.60
N ILE A 4 2.66 -1.00 7.43
CA ILE A 4 1.29 -1.42 7.13
C ILE A 4 1.35 -2.61 6.17
N ILE A 5 0.60 -3.66 6.50
CA ILE A 5 0.42 -4.85 5.68
C ILE A 5 -1.01 -4.88 5.13
N TYR A 6 -1.12 -4.88 3.81
CA TYR A 6 -2.37 -5.18 3.11
C TYR A 6 -2.28 -6.55 2.48
N ARG A 7 -3.32 -7.36 2.65
CA ARG A 7 -3.41 -8.74 2.15
C ARG A 7 -4.68 -8.92 1.36
N PHE A 8 -4.58 -9.57 0.21
CA PHE A 8 -5.72 -9.80 -0.68
C PHE A 8 -5.38 -10.90 -1.69
N LYS A 9 -6.41 -11.50 -2.28
CA LYS A 9 -6.26 -12.36 -3.46
C LYS A 9 -6.76 -11.59 -4.70
N LEU A 10 -6.22 -11.95 -5.86
CA LEU A 10 -6.60 -11.37 -7.14
C LEU A 10 -7.01 -12.48 -8.10
N LYS A 11 -7.98 -12.21 -8.98
CA LYS A 11 -8.21 -13.05 -10.16
C LYS A 11 -7.01 -12.89 -11.12
N SER A 12 -6.60 -13.98 -11.75
CA SER A 12 -5.36 -14.03 -12.54
C SER A 12 -5.26 -12.96 -13.63
N HIS A 13 -6.38 -12.61 -14.27
CA HIS A 13 -6.42 -11.58 -15.31
C HIS A 13 -6.22 -10.14 -14.79
N GLN A 14 -6.30 -9.91 -13.49
CA GLN A 14 -6.17 -8.58 -12.87
C GLN A 14 -4.74 -8.29 -12.39
N GLU A 15 -3.88 -9.31 -12.25
CA GLU A 15 -2.58 -9.20 -11.57
C GLU A 15 -1.66 -8.13 -12.17
N ALA A 16 -1.48 -8.14 -13.50
CA ALA A 16 -0.61 -7.18 -14.19
C ALA A 16 -1.11 -5.75 -14.06
N LEU A 17 -2.44 -5.56 -14.13
CA LEU A 17 -3.06 -4.25 -14.02
C LEU A 17 -2.99 -3.73 -12.57
N TYR A 18 -3.25 -4.59 -11.60
CA TYR A 18 -3.10 -4.26 -10.19
C TYR A 18 -1.67 -3.85 -9.86
N GLN A 19 -0.67 -4.58 -10.36
CA GLN A 19 0.74 -4.26 -10.16
C GLN A 19 1.09 -2.87 -10.70
N GLN A 20 0.55 -2.47 -11.87
CA GLN A 20 0.77 -1.13 -12.42
C GLN A 20 0.19 -0.04 -11.52
N TYR A 21 -1.06 -0.18 -11.07
CA TYR A 21 -1.69 0.81 -10.19
C TYR A 21 -1.00 0.88 -8.83
N TRP A 22 -0.67 -0.27 -8.24
CA TRP A 22 0.08 -0.33 -6.99
C TRP A 22 1.43 0.38 -7.13
N HIS A 23 2.17 0.12 -8.20
CA HIS A 23 3.47 0.76 -8.43
C HIS A 23 3.31 2.28 -8.52
N LYS A 24 2.34 2.76 -9.28
CA LYS A 24 2.06 4.20 -9.42
C LYS A 24 1.76 4.86 -8.07
N ILE A 25 0.87 4.29 -7.28
CA ILE A 25 0.46 4.83 -5.97
C ILE A 25 1.61 4.76 -4.97
N ALA A 26 2.29 3.62 -4.88
CA ALA A 26 3.42 3.42 -3.98
C ALA A 26 4.57 4.39 -4.28
N THR A 27 4.92 4.59 -5.55
CA THR A 27 5.92 5.57 -5.97
C THR A 27 5.53 6.97 -5.54
N TYR A 28 4.27 7.38 -5.77
CA TYR A 28 3.80 8.69 -5.33
C TYR A 28 3.92 8.88 -3.81
N PHE A 29 3.56 7.88 -3.01
CA PHE A 29 3.67 8.01 -1.55
C PHE A 29 5.10 8.05 -1.04
N VAL A 30 6.01 7.33 -1.68
CA VAL A 30 7.44 7.42 -1.36
C VAL A 30 7.97 8.81 -1.70
N GLU A 31 7.67 9.32 -2.90
CA GLU A 31 8.24 10.58 -3.39
C GLU A 31 7.60 11.83 -2.79
N LYS A 32 6.30 11.80 -2.45
CA LYS A 32 5.50 13.00 -2.16
C LYS A 32 4.84 13.00 -0.79
N CYS A 33 4.67 11.85 -0.16
CA CYS A 33 3.92 11.74 1.10
C CYS A 33 4.76 11.25 2.29
N GLY A 34 6.05 10.97 2.09
CA GLY A 34 6.96 10.58 3.17
C GLY A 34 6.88 9.11 3.57
N ALA A 35 6.31 8.24 2.72
CA ALA A 35 6.53 6.80 2.88
C ALA A 35 8.03 6.51 2.69
N ILE A 36 8.56 5.60 3.51
CA ILE A 36 10.00 5.28 3.49
C ILE A 36 10.31 4.30 2.36
N GLY A 37 9.37 3.39 2.08
CA GLY A 37 9.49 2.38 1.05
C GLY A 37 8.28 1.46 1.06
N SER A 38 8.04 0.81 -0.07
CA SER A 38 6.96 -0.17 -0.19
C SER A 38 7.39 -1.36 -1.04
N CYS A 39 6.84 -2.54 -0.77
CA CYS A 39 7.10 -3.75 -1.52
C CYS A 39 5.78 -4.52 -1.73
N LEU A 40 5.60 -5.07 -2.93
CA LEU A 40 4.47 -5.92 -3.28
C LEU A 40 4.98 -7.35 -3.48
N HIS A 41 4.41 -8.28 -2.73
CA HIS A 41 4.76 -9.69 -2.77
C HIS A 41 3.60 -10.51 -3.34
N LYS A 42 3.95 -11.61 -3.99
CA LYS A 42 3.01 -12.66 -4.40
C LYS A 42 3.47 -13.98 -3.78
N GLY A 43 2.62 -14.56 -2.93
CA GLY A 43 2.82 -15.86 -2.31
C GLY A 43 2.53 -17.02 -3.26
N THR A 44 3.08 -18.20 -2.95
CA THR A 44 2.86 -19.43 -3.73
C THR A 44 1.42 -19.95 -3.64
N ASP A 45 0.67 -19.51 -2.65
CA ASP A 45 -0.75 -19.79 -2.41
C ASP A 45 -1.70 -18.79 -3.09
N GLY A 46 -1.15 -17.87 -3.89
CA GLY A 46 -1.90 -16.82 -4.57
C GLY A 46 -2.22 -15.60 -3.69
N LEU A 47 -1.73 -15.55 -2.44
CA LEU A 47 -1.86 -14.36 -1.59
C LEU A 47 -0.97 -13.23 -2.09
N TRP A 48 -1.53 -12.04 -2.26
CA TRP A 48 -0.78 -10.83 -2.51
C TRP A 48 -0.60 -10.05 -1.21
N VAL A 49 0.61 -9.54 -0.96
CA VAL A 49 0.96 -8.82 0.27
C VAL A 49 1.68 -7.52 -0.07
N ALA A 50 1.01 -6.39 0.16
CA ALA A 50 1.63 -5.07 0.10
C ALA A 50 2.17 -4.69 1.48
N TYR A 51 3.45 -4.39 1.55
CA TYR A 51 4.17 -3.90 2.71
C TYR A 51 4.53 -2.43 2.48
N SER A 52 4.18 -1.53 3.40
CA SER A 52 4.47 -0.10 3.26
C SER A 52 4.99 0.48 4.59
N ARG A 53 6.17 1.11 4.57
CA ARG A 53 6.81 1.69 5.77
C ARG A 53 6.60 3.19 5.85
N TRP A 54 6.37 3.66 7.07
CA TRP A 54 6.12 5.06 7.37
C TRP A 54 6.86 5.49 8.63
N PRO A 55 7.33 6.75 8.71
CA PRO A 55 8.02 7.25 9.90
C PRO A 55 7.12 7.16 11.15
N ASN A 56 5.81 7.38 11.00
CA ASN A 56 4.81 7.26 12.04
C ASN A 56 3.39 7.13 11.44
N LYS A 57 2.39 6.83 12.30
CA LYS A 57 0.98 6.68 11.90
C LYS A 57 0.35 7.98 11.39
N ALA A 58 0.70 9.13 11.96
CA ALA A 58 0.13 10.41 11.56
C ALA A 58 0.51 10.76 10.10
N THR A 59 1.76 10.52 9.69
CA THR A 59 2.21 10.70 8.30
C THR A 59 1.43 9.79 7.35
N ARG A 60 1.24 8.51 7.70
CA ARG A 60 0.44 7.56 6.91
C ARG A 60 -1.01 8.03 6.79
N ASP A 61 -1.65 8.40 7.88
CA ASP A 61 -3.07 8.77 7.90
C ASP A 61 -3.35 10.08 7.16
N ALA A 62 -2.42 11.04 7.21
CA ALA A 62 -2.51 12.27 6.44
C ALA A 62 -2.40 12.01 4.92
N ALA A 63 -1.60 11.02 4.52
CA ALA A 63 -1.42 10.63 3.12
C ALA A 63 -2.58 9.75 2.60
N TRP A 64 -3.10 8.87 3.45
CA TRP A 64 -4.13 7.89 3.12
C TRP A 64 -5.26 7.89 4.16
N PRO A 65 -6.39 8.56 3.89
CA PRO A 65 -7.49 8.66 4.84
C PRO A 65 -8.35 7.39 4.93
N GLY A 66 -7.87 6.25 4.41
CA GLY A 66 -8.56 4.96 4.47
C GLY A 66 -9.67 4.81 3.44
N ASP A 67 -10.81 4.27 3.86
CA ASP A 67 -11.98 4.01 2.99
C ASP A 67 -12.60 5.27 2.38
N ASN A 68 -12.21 6.46 2.85
CA ASN A 68 -12.58 7.77 2.29
C ASN A 68 -11.60 8.27 1.21
N ALA A 69 -10.66 7.44 0.74
CA ALA A 69 -9.85 7.74 -0.45
C ALA A 69 -10.67 7.52 -1.74
N PRO A 70 -10.49 8.34 -2.79
CA PRO A 70 -9.48 9.40 -2.88
C PRO A 70 -9.95 10.75 -2.32
N ASN A 71 -9.13 11.32 -1.43
CA ASN A 71 -9.27 12.71 -0.99
C ASN A 71 -8.89 13.66 -2.14
N GLU A 72 -9.60 14.79 -2.28
CA GLU A 72 -9.37 15.82 -3.29
C GLU A 72 -7.92 16.37 -3.30
N ILE A 73 -7.19 16.19 -2.19
CA ILE A 73 -5.77 16.57 -2.04
C ILE A 73 -4.84 15.75 -2.96
N LEU A 74 -5.21 14.52 -3.33
CA LEU A 74 -4.37 13.69 -4.20
C LEU A 74 -4.46 14.16 -5.66
N PRO A 75 -3.35 14.13 -6.43
CA PRO A 75 -3.38 14.38 -7.87
C PRO A 75 -4.38 13.47 -8.58
N GLU A 76 -5.06 13.99 -9.60
CA GLU A 76 -6.13 13.27 -10.31
C GLU A 76 -5.70 11.87 -10.77
N ASP A 77 -4.51 11.78 -11.34
CA ASP A 77 -4.00 10.53 -11.90
C ASP A 77 -3.66 9.47 -10.84
N ILE A 78 -3.42 9.90 -9.58
CA ILE A 78 -3.31 9.03 -8.41
C ILE A 78 -4.69 8.64 -7.90
N ARG A 79 -5.64 9.58 -7.87
CA ARG A 79 -7.03 9.29 -7.49
C ARG A 79 -7.66 8.23 -8.40
N GLU A 80 -7.49 8.38 -9.71
CA GLU A 80 -7.96 7.42 -10.70
C GLU A 80 -7.36 6.04 -10.47
N ALA A 81 -6.05 5.95 -10.21
CA ALA A 81 -5.39 4.68 -9.92
C ALA A 81 -5.96 4.00 -8.65
N ILE A 82 -6.25 4.79 -7.61
CA ILE A 82 -6.87 4.30 -6.37
C ILE A 82 -8.28 3.77 -6.65
N GLN A 83 -9.09 4.51 -7.40
CA GLN A 83 -10.43 4.08 -7.80
C GLN A 83 -10.39 2.77 -8.59
N LYS A 84 -9.40 2.61 -9.49
CA LYS A 84 -9.22 1.35 -10.24
C LYS A 84 -8.85 0.19 -9.32
N MET A 85 -7.98 0.39 -8.33
CA MET A 85 -7.68 -0.64 -7.33
C MET A 85 -8.89 -0.97 -6.45
N GLN A 86 -9.71 0.02 -6.09
CA GLN A 86 -10.96 -0.18 -5.35
C GLN A 86 -11.98 -0.98 -6.16
N ALA A 87 -12.11 -0.70 -7.48
CA ALA A 87 -12.95 -1.49 -8.37
C ALA A 87 -12.47 -2.96 -8.45
N ILE A 88 -11.15 -3.18 -8.57
CA ILE A 88 -10.57 -4.53 -8.50
C ILE A 88 -10.90 -5.18 -7.16
N LYS A 89 -10.77 -4.48 -6.03
CA LYS A 89 -11.12 -5.00 -4.71
C LYS A 89 -12.59 -5.44 -4.65
N GLU A 90 -13.51 -4.63 -5.17
CA GLU A 90 -14.94 -4.94 -5.21
C GLU A 90 -15.25 -6.15 -6.11
N GLU A 91 -14.58 -6.27 -7.26
CA GLU A 91 -14.66 -7.44 -8.14
C GLU A 91 -14.15 -8.72 -7.49
N ASN A 92 -13.32 -8.62 -6.44
CA ASN A 92 -12.77 -9.75 -5.67
C ASN A 92 -13.44 -9.92 -4.30
N LYS A 93 -14.60 -9.31 -4.04
CA LYS A 93 -15.29 -9.45 -2.74
C LYS A 93 -15.73 -10.88 -2.42
N ASP A 94 -15.79 -11.74 -3.44
CA ASP A 94 -16.07 -13.18 -3.33
C ASP A 94 -14.84 -13.99 -2.91
N LEU A 95 -13.65 -13.39 -2.95
CA LEU A 95 -12.41 -14.00 -2.46
C LEU A 95 -12.23 -13.76 -0.96
N GLU A 96 -11.31 -14.52 -0.38
CA GLU A 96 -10.94 -14.41 1.03
C GLU A 96 -10.51 -12.98 1.40
N SER A 97 -11.11 -12.44 2.46
CA SER A 97 -10.83 -11.10 2.98
C SER A 97 -9.83 -11.16 4.13
N TYR A 98 -9.03 -10.10 4.24
CA TYR A 98 -8.03 -9.97 5.29
C TYR A 98 -8.05 -8.56 5.85
N ASP A 99 -7.93 -8.44 7.16
CA ASP A 99 -7.79 -7.16 7.82
C ASP A 99 -6.40 -6.54 7.53
N GLU A 100 -6.36 -5.21 7.52
CA GLU A 100 -5.11 -4.46 7.56
C GLU A 100 -4.37 -4.78 8.87
N ILE A 101 -3.04 -4.95 8.79
CA ILE A 101 -2.20 -5.06 9.98
C ILE A 101 -1.29 -3.85 10.06
N CYS A 102 -1.35 -3.14 11.20
CA CYS A 102 -0.38 -2.12 11.56
C CYS A 102 0.68 -2.74 12.49
N LEU A 103 1.95 -2.62 12.12
CA LEU A 103 3.09 -3.17 12.85
C LEU A 103 4.00 -2.04 13.33
N GLU A 104 4.47 -2.14 14.57
CA GLU A 104 5.58 -1.33 15.04
C GLU A 104 6.91 -1.95 14.59
N VAL A 105 7.83 -1.13 14.10
CA VAL A 105 9.18 -1.59 13.76
C VAL A 105 10.01 -1.62 15.05
N VAL A 106 10.41 -2.82 15.49
CA VAL A 106 11.18 -3.02 16.72
C VAL A 106 12.68 -3.16 16.46
N ASP A 107 13.07 -3.81 15.36
CA ASP A 107 14.46 -3.96 14.90
C ASP A 107 14.47 -3.95 13.37
N ASP A 108 15.46 -3.31 12.77
CA ASP A 108 15.50 -3.06 11.33
C ASP A 108 16.91 -3.19 10.74
N LEU A 109 17.06 -4.17 9.86
CA LEU A 109 18.27 -4.40 9.07
C LEU A 109 18.09 -4.06 7.59
N LEU A 110 16.89 -3.64 7.17
CA LEU A 110 16.58 -3.30 5.78
C LEU A 110 17.05 -1.87 5.44
N LEU A 111 16.88 -0.95 6.39
CA LEU A 111 17.43 0.39 6.30
C LEU A 111 18.62 0.39 7.26
N GLY A 112 19.84 0.47 6.73
CA GLY A 112 21.04 0.59 7.56
C GLY A 112 20.89 1.72 8.58
N LYS A 113 21.66 1.68 9.68
CA LYS A 113 21.58 2.69 10.76
C LYS A 113 21.50 4.09 10.16
N ILE A 114 20.31 4.69 10.25
CA ILE A 114 20.12 6.09 9.89
C ILE A 114 20.82 6.86 11.01
N GLU A 115 22.04 7.35 10.74
CA GLU A 115 22.68 8.30 11.64
C GLU A 115 21.79 9.53 11.69
N LEU A 116 21.09 9.69 12.80
CA LEU A 116 20.39 10.93 13.13
C LEU A 116 21.48 11.97 13.41
N THR A 117 21.83 12.76 12.39
CA THR A 117 22.60 14.00 12.54
C THR A 117 21.74 15.11 13.11
#